data_AF-A0A6I4XMU5-F1
#
_entry.id   AF-A0A6I4XMU5-F1
#
_cell.length_a   1.000
_cell.length_b   1.000
_cell.length_c   1.000
_cell.angle_alpha   90.00
_cell.angle_beta   90.00
_cell.angle_gamma   90.00
#
_symmetry.space_group_name_H-M   'P 1'
#
loop_
_entity.id
_entity.type
_entity.pdbx_description
1 polymer ?
#
loop_
_entity_poly.entity_id
_entity_poly.type
_entity_poly.pdbx_seq_one_letter_code
_entity_poly.pdbx_strand_id
1 'polypeptide(L)'
;DDQAETILMKLIRGTNFSHSAGIKERRPFATGELIRPLLIYPKEELYQFAQRQAFVYFEDETNQTNEYLRNRLRNQVLPLLKQENPQFLDQIASFSNEQRFAQEFIQEQIEPQLSEAVEPTKQGWRIPLKRLLKETPAYQHFFLTA
;
A
#
# COMPACT_ATOMS: atom_id res chain seq x y z
N ASP A 1 7.02 8.68 6.91
CA ASP A 1 6.82 7.74 8.05
C ASP A 1 5.56 6.90 7.90
N ASP A 2 4.39 7.52 7.71
CA ASP A 2 3.09 6.81 7.59
C ASP A 2 3.06 5.69 6.53
N GLN A 3 3.77 5.89 5.43
CA GLN A 3 3.96 4.87 4.40
C GLN A 3 4.67 3.64 4.97
N ALA A 4 5.83 3.84 5.61
CA ALA A 4 6.62 2.77 6.20
C ALA A 4 5.82 2.02 7.27
N GLU A 5 5.11 2.74 8.15
CA GLU A 5 4.20 2.12 9.14
C GLU A 5 3.16 1.22 8.47
N THR A 6 2.51 1.74 7.42
CA THR A 6 1.46 1.01 6.72
C THR A 6 2.00 -0.22 6.01
N ILE A 7 3.15 -0.12 5.36
CA ILE A 7 3.82 -1.24 4.68
C ILE A 7 4.20 -2.32 5.70
N LEU A 8 4.86 -1.93 6.80
CA LEU A 8 5.24 -2.88 7.87
C LEU A 8 4.02 -3.54 8.50
N MET A 9 2.95 -2.80 8.80
CA MET A 9 1.70 -3.37 9.31
C MET A 9 1.09 -4.40 8.36
N LYS A 10 1.10 -4.11 7.06
CA LYS A 10 0.58 -4.99 6.02
C LYS A 10 1.41 -6.27 5.91
N LEU A 11 2.74 -6.15 5.92
CA LEU A 11 3.66 -7.28 5.93
C LEU A 11 3.46 -8.17 7.17
N ILE A 12 3.37 -7.59 8.36
CA ILE A 12 3.13 -8.34 9.62
C ILE A 12 1.80 -9.09 9.60
N ARG A 13 0.76 -8.51 8.98
CA ARG A 13 -0.57 -9.14 8.86
C ARG A 13 -0.62 -10.24 7.78
N GLY A 14 0.43 -10.40 6.98
CA GLY A 14 0.48 -11.40 5.91
C GLY A 14 -0.33 -11.00 4.67
N THR A 15 -0.43 -9.71 4.34
CA THR A 15 -1.12 -9.30 3.12
C THR A 15 -0.38 -9.74 1.85
N ASN A 16 -1.13 -10.19 0.84
CA ASN A 16 -0.59 -10.55 -0.46
C ASN A 16 0.10 -9.39 -1.18
N PHE A 17 0.98 -9.71 -2.12
CA PHE A 17 1.72 -8.78 -2.98
C PHE A 17 0.82 -7.70 -3.60
N SER A 18 -0.41 -8.05 -3.97
CA SER A 18 -1.34 -7.09 -4.60
C SER A 18 -1.86 -5.98 -3.66
N HIS A 19 -1.61 -6.10 -2.35
CA HIS A 19 -2.17 -5.21 -1.34
C HIS A 19 -1.11 -4.55 -0.45
N SER A 20 0.18 -4.91 -0.57
CA SER A 20 1.25 -4.44 0.31
C SER A 20 1.90 -3.11 -0.10
N ALA A 21 1.55 -2.52 -1.26
CA ALA A 21 2.16 -1.30 -1.83
C ALA A 21 1.81 0.03 -1.09
N GLY A 22 1.67 -0.02 0.24
CA GLY A 22 1.52 1.17 1.08
C GLY A 22 0.20 1.91 0.92
N ILE A 23 0.25 3.23 1.08
CA ILE A 23 -0.87 4.17 0.93
C ILE A 23 -0.82 4.77 -0.48
N LYS A 24 -1.94 4.71 -1.21
CA LYS A 24 -2.06 5.39 -2.52
C LYS A 24 -2.29 6.89 -2.32
N GLU A 25 -1.67 7.72 -3.15
CA GLU A 25 -1.88 9.18 -3.14
C GLU A 25 -3.33 9.53 -3.46
N ARG A 26 -3.89 8.87 -4.47
CA ARG A 26 -5.27 9.00 -4.90
C ARG A 26 -5.91 7.61 -4.99
N ARG A 27 -7.16 7.50 -4.56
CA ARG A 27 -7.98 6.29 -4.77
C ARG A 27 -9.47 6.63 -4.86
N PRO A 28 -10.29 5.79 -5.54
CA PRO A 28 -11.73 5.87 -5.45
C PRO A 28 -12.19 5.78 -3.98
N PHE A 29 -13.18 6.59 -3.61
CA PHE A 29 -13.76 6.62 -2.28
C PHE A 29 -15.24 7.01 -2.34
N ALA A 30 -16.12 6.01 -2.15
CA ALA A 30 -17.56 6.14 -2.36
C ALA A 30 -17.86 6.70 -3.77
N THR A 31 -18.59 7.80 -3.86
CA THR A 31 -18.93 8.48 -5.14
C THR A 31 -17.85 9.43 -5.64
N GLY A 32 -16.71 9.53 -4.95
CA GLY A 32 -15.64 10.46 -5.28
C GLY A 32 -14.26 9.84 -5.11
N GLU A 33 -13.30 10.68 -4.72
CA GLU A 33 -11.90 10.29 -4.61
C GLU A 33 -11.27 10.81 -3.32
N LEU A 34 -10.45 9.97 -2.71
CA LEU A 34 -9.62 10.34 -1.58
C LEU A 34 -8.22 10.67 -2.07
N ILE A 35 -7.87 11.96 -1.99
CA ILE A 35 -6.56 12.50 -2.38
C ILE A 35 -5.78 12.81 -1.10
N ARG A 36 -4.48 12.52 -1.10
CA ARG A 36 -3.55 12.76 0.02
C ARG A 36 -2.39 13.65 -0.42
N PRO A 37 -2.59 14.97 -0.55
CA PRO A 37 -1.56 15.89 -1.08
C PRO A 37 -0.30 15.91 -0.23
N LEU A 38 -0.44 15.70 1.09
CA LEU A 38 0.67 15.77 2.03
C LEU A 38 1.50 14.48 2.12
N LEU A 39 1.13 13.43 1.38
CA LEU A 39 1.75 12.10 1.50
C LEU A 39 3.21 12.07 1.05
N ILE A 40 3.59 12.98 0.16
CA ILE A 40 4.94 13.09 -0.40
C ILE A 40 5.92 13.84 0.53
N TYR A 41 5.39 14.56 1.53
CA TYR A 41 6.21 15.38 2.42
C TYR A 41 6.64 14.60 3.66
N PRO A 42 7.91 14.67 4.06
CA PRO A 42 8.35 14.18 5.35
C PRO A 42 7.62 14.88 6.50
N LYS A 43 7.32 14.14 7.56
CA LYS A 43 6.62 14.69 8.73
C LYS A 43 7.36 15.87 9.36
N GLU A 44 8.69 15.79 9.40
CA GLU A 44 9.58 16.83 9.90
C GLU A 44 9.42 18.15 9.10
N GLU A 45 9.28 18.07 7.78
CA GLU A 45 9.07 19.25 6.93
C GLU A 45 7.73 19.93 7.25
N LEU A 46 6.68 19.14 7.51
CA LEU A 46 5.37 19.66 7.90
C LEU A 46 5.43 20.38 9.27
N TYR A 47 6.16 19.83 10.24
CA TYR A 47 6.36 20.50 11.53
C TYR A 47 7.13 21.80 11.40
N GLN A 48 8.23 21.81 10.64
CA GLN A 48 9.01 23.02 10.37
C GLN A 48 8.20 24.08 9.62
N PHE A 49 7.35 23.66 8.68
CA PHE A 49 6.43 24.55 8.00
C PHE A 49 5.40 25.15 8.97
N ALA A 50 4.80 24.32 9.82
CA ALA A 50 3.83 24.80 10.82
C ALA A 50 4.46 25.78 11.82
N GLN A 51 5.68 25.52 12.28
CA GLN A 51 6.43 26.44 13.14
C GLN A 51 6.72 27.77 12.45
N ARG A 52 7.21 27.74 11.20
CA ARG A 52 7.49 28.96 10.42
C ARG A 52 6.26 29.82 10.18
N GLN A 53 5.10 29.20 10.01
CA GLN A 53 3.82 29.89 9.81
C GLN A 53 3.08 30.18 11.13
N ALA A 54 3.66 29.79 12.27
CA ALA A 54 3.04 29.89 13.60
C ALA A 54 1.62 29.27 13.67
N PHE A 55 1.40 28.14 12.98
CA PHE A 55 0.14 27.41 13.08
C PHE A 55 0.00 26.75 14.44
N VAL A 56 -1.15 26.96 15.07
CA VAL A 56 -1.56 26.21 16.26
C VAL A 56 -2.13 24.87 15.80
N TYR A 57 -1.53 23.79 16.26
CA TYR A 57 -2.04 22.43 16.07
C TYR A 57 -1.99 21.67 17.41
N PHE A 58 -2.81 20.63 17.50
CA PHE A 58 -2.90 19.78 18.69
C PHE A 58 -2.41 18.38 18.35
N GLU A 59 -1.65 17.78 19.26
CA GLU A 59 -1.26 16.38 19.15
C GLU A 59 -2.18 15.50 20.00
N ASP A 60 -2.58 14.37 19.44
CA ASP A 60 -3.35 13.36 20.16
C ASP A 60 -2.46 12.67 21.21
N GLU A 61 -2.92 12.61 22.46
CA GLU A 61 -2.23 11.97 23.58
C GLU A 61 -1.91 10.49 23.30
N THR A 62 -2.77 9.82 22.53
CA THR A 62 -2.59 8.41 22.17
C THR A 62 -1.33 8.15 21.36
N ASN A 63 -0.76 9.16 20.69
CA ASN A 63 0.50 9.02 19.93
C ASN A 63 1.68 8.56 20.80
N GLN A 64 1.65 8.87 22.10
CA GLN A 64 2.68 8.48 23.06
C GLN A 64 2.49 7.05 23.58
N THR A 65 1.31 6.45 23.36
CA THR A 65 0.98 5.11 23.83
C THR A 65 1.39 4.04 22.82
N ASN A 66 1.71 2.85 23.33
CA ASN A 66 2.11 1.68 22.54
C ASN A 66 1.00 0.61 22.48
N GLU A 67 -0.23 0.97 22.78
CA GLU A 67 -1.37 0.04 22.79
C GLU A 67 -1.71 -0.43 21.36
N TYR A 68 -1.68 0.50 20.40
CA TYR A 68 -1.96 0.22 19.00
C TYR A 68 -0.70 -0.23 18.25
N LEU A 69 -0.85 -1.24 17.38
CA LEU A 69 0.25 -1.77 16.56
C LEU A 69 0.97 -0.66 15.78
N ARG A 70 0.21 0.29 15.21
CA ARG A 70 0.78 1.40 14.45
C ARG A 70 1.72 2.25 15.30
N ASN A 71 1.30 2.61 16.51
CA ASN A 71 2.11 3.43 17.41
C ASN A 71 3.34 2.65 17.88
N ARG A 72 3.24 1.35 18.17
CA ARG A 72 4.42 0.52 18.46
C ARG A 72 5.43 0.53 17.33
N LEU A 73 4.97 0.36 16.09
CA LEU A 73 5.86 0.40 14.93
C LEU A 73 6.54 1.77 14.81
N ARG A 74 5.80 2.86 14.98
CA ARG A 74 6.33 4.23 14.97
C ARG A 74 7.34 4.49 16.08
N ASN A 75 7.01 4.10 17.31
CA ASN A 75 7.76 4.50 18.51
C ASN A 75 8.94 3.56 18.80
N GLN A 76 8.85 2.29 18.42
CA GLN A 76 9.85 1.27 18.79
C GLN A 76 10.59 0.68 17.59
N VAL A 77 9.93 0.47 16.45
CA VAL A 77 10.53 -0.28 15.32
C VAL A 77 11.17 0.65 14.28
N LEU A 78 10.44 1.68 13.82
CA LEU A 78 10.95 2.63 12.85
C LEU A 78 12.25 3.33 13.28
N PRO A 79 12.42 3.74 14.56
CA PRO A 79 13.68 4.36 14.99
C PRO A 79 14.87 3.42 14.83
N LEU A 80 14.70 2.13 15.14
CA LEU A 80 15.76 1.13 14.97
C LEU A 80 16.09 0.92 13.48
N LEU A 81 15.07 0.82 12.62
CA LEU A 81 15.30 0.69 11.18
C LEU A 81 16.00 1.91 10.56
N LYS A 82 15.72 3.12 11.07
CA LYS A 82 16.43 4.35 10.67
C LYS A 82 17.87 4.39 11.18
N GLN A 83 18.15 3.78 12.34
CA GLN A 83 19.52 3.66 12.84
C GLN A 83 20.35 2.71 11.97
N GLU A 84 19.76 1.58 11.54
CA GLU A 84 20.41 0.64 10.61
C GLU A 84 20.63 1.27 9.23
N ASN A 85 19.66 2.05 8.75
CA ASN A 85 19.80 2.79 7.49
C ASN A 85 19.10 4.16 7.59
N PRO A 86 19.85 5.27 7.62
CA PRO A 86 19.27 6.62 7.65
C PRO A 86 18.35 6.93 6.46
N GLN A 87 18.53 6.25 5.32
CA GLN A 87 17.71 6.39 4.13
C GLN A 87 16.52 5.40 4.09
N PHE A 88 16.25 4.67 5.17
CA PHE A 88 15.24 3.62 5.20
C PHE A 88 13.86 4.10 4.71
N LEU A 89 13.43 5.30 5.10
CA LEU A 89 12.14 5.85 4.69
C LEU A 89 12.04 6.06 3.17
N ASP A 90 13.12 6.51 2.54
CA ASP A 90 13.16 6.72 1.09
C ASP A 90 13.21 5.39 0.37
N GLN A 91 14.00 4.44 0.88
CA GLN A 91 14.14 3.10 0.31
C GLN A 91 12.82 2.31 0.35
N ILE A 92 12.10 2.33 1.48
CA ILE A 92 10.81 1.63 1.58
C ILE A 92 9.72 2.31 0.74
N ALA A 93 9.79 3.63 0.56
CA ALA A 93 8.90 4.34 -0.36
C ALA A 93 9.20 3.97 -1.82
N SER A 94 10.47 3.92 -2.22
CA SER A 94 10.91 3.49 -3.55
C SER A 94 10.47 2.06 -3.84
N PHE A 95 10.71 1.14 -2.90
CA PHE A 95 10.25 -0.25 -2.99
C PHE A 95 8.72 -0.33 -3.18
N SER A 96 7.96 0.47 -2.42
CA SER A 96 6.51 0.53 -2.57
C SER A 96 6.05 1.05 -3.93
N ASN A 97 6.81 1.94 -4.56
CA ASN A 97 6.51 2.45 -5.91
C ASN A 97 6.84 1.41 -6.98
N GLU A 98 7.99 0.75 -6.89
CA GLU A 98 8.34 -0.38 -7.78
C GLU A 98 7.29 -1.48 -7.71
N GLN A 99 6.84 -1.83 -6.50
CA GLN A 99 5.78 -2.81 -6.31
C GLN A 99 4.47 -2.38 -6.98
N ARG A 100 4.15 -1.08 -6.97
CA ARG A 100 2.97 -0.53 -7.64
C ARG A 100 3.08 -0.64 -9.15
N PHE A 101 4.23 -0.27 -9.73
CA PHE A 101 4.46 -0.43 -11.17
C PHE A 101 4.40 -1.90 -11.59
N ALA A 102 4.96 -2.80 -10.79
CA ALA A 102 4.86 -4.23 -11.04
C ALA A 102 3.39 -4.70 -11.03
N GLN A 103 2.58 -4.24 -10.08
CA GLN A 103 1.14 -4.53 -10.05
C GLN A 103 0.40 -3.98 -11.26
N GLU A 104 0.64 -2.72 -11.64
CA GLU A 104 0.00 -2.09 -12.79
C GLU A 104 0.34 -2.86 -14.06
N PHE A 105 1.61 -3.21 -14.25
CA PHE A 105 2.04 -4.03 -15.38
C PHE A 105 1.39 -5.42 -15.38
N ILE A 106 1.35 -6.11 -14.24
CA ILE A 106 0.68 -7.42 -14.12
C ILE A 106 -0.81 -7.30 -14.49
N GLN A 107 -1.48 -6.26 -13.97
CA GLN A 107 -2.89 -6.01 -14.24
C GLN A 107 -3.13 -5.77 -15.73
N GLU A 108 -2.33 -4.94 -16.38
CA GLU A 108 -2.42 -4.66 -17.82
C GLU A 108 -2.26 -5.92 -18.68
N GLN A 109 -1.42 -6.86 -18.26
CA GLN A 109 -1.25 -8.12 -18.98
C GLN A 109 -2.45 -9.07 -18.78
N ILE A 110 -3.02 -9.11 -17.58
CA ILE A 110 -4.05 -10.08 -17.19
C ILE A 110 -5.46 -9.62 -17.56
N GLU A 111 -5.75 -8.32 -17.49
CA GLU A 111 -7.10 -7.76 -17.64
C GLU A 111 -7.78 -8.08 -19.00
N PRO A 112 -7.08 -8.06 -20.15
CA PRO A 112 -7.65 -8.49 -21.42
C PRO A 112 -8.07 -9.97 -21.39
N GLN A 113 -7.25 -10.82 -20.76
CA GLN A 113 -7.47 -12.26 -20.68
C GLN A 113 -8.57 -12.61 -19.67
N LEU A 114 -8.69 -11.86 -18.57
CA LEU A 114 -9.82 -11.92 -17.65
C LEU A 114 -11.12 -11.61 -18.39
N SER A 115 -11.15 -10.51 -19.15
CA SER A 115 -12.35 -10.07 -19.88
C SER A 115 -12.78 -11.09 -20.94
N GLU A 116 -11.83 -11.76 -21.58
CA GLU A 116 -12.10 -12.80 -22.58
C GLU A 116 -12.51 -14.15 -21.96
N ALA A 117 -11.88 -14.54 -20.85
CA ALA A 117 -12.05 -15.86 -20.26
C ALA A 117 -13.18 -15.92 -19.21
N VAL A 118 -13.58 -14.79 -18.63
CA VAL A 118 -14.61 -14.74 -17.60
C VAL A 118 -15.98 -14.56 -18.26
N GLU A 119 -16.82 -15.57 -18.11
CA GLU A 119 -18.17 -15.52 -18.65
C GLU A 119 -19.18 -15.29 -17.50
N PRO A 120 -20.06 -14.28 -17.61
CA PRO A 120 -21.10 -14.05 -16.61
C PRO A 120 -22.13 -15.17 -16.64
N THR A 121 -22.63 -15.53 -15.46
CA THR A 121 -23.70 -16.51 -15.26
C THR A 121 -24.79 -15.92 -14.38
N LYS A 122 -25.94 -16.59 -14.25
CA LYS A 122 -27.04 -16.15 -13.38
C LYS A 122 -26.66 -16.06 -11.89
N GLN A 123 -25.57 -16.72 -11.46
CA GLN A 123 -25.17 -16.85 -10.05
C GLN A 123 -23.76 -16.31 -9.76
N GLY A 124 -23.12 -15.64 -10.73
CA GLY A 124 -21.74 -15.17 -10.60
C GLY A 124 -20.98 -15.31 -11.91
N TRP A 125 -19.74 -15.78 -11.85
CA TRP A 125 -18.84 -15.86 -13.00
C TRP A 125 -18.31 -17.28 -13.20
N ARG A 126 -18.06 -17.66 -14.45
CA ARG A 126 -17.39 -18.92 -14.80
C ARG A 126 -16.10 -18.66 -15.57
N ILE A 127 -15.11 -19.52 -15.35
CA ILE A 127 -13.78 -19.42 -15.97
C ILE A 127 -13.39 -20.81 -16.51
N PRO A 128 -12.90 -20.94 -17.76
CA PRO A 128 -12.48 -22.21 -18.31
C PRO A 128 -11.25 -22.78 -17.58
N LEU A 129 -11.45 -23.70 -16.64
CA LEU A 129 -10.36 -24.33 -15.87
C LEU A 129 -9.27 -24.95 -16.77
N LYS A 130 -9.66 -25.58 -17.89
CA LYS A 130 -8.70 -26.17 -18.84
C LYS A 130 -7.77 -25.15 -19.51
N ARG A 131 -8.20 -23.89 -19.63
CA ARG A 131 -7.36 -22.78 -20.13
C ARG A 131 -6.37 -22.40 -19.04
N LEU A 132 -6.85 -22.16 -17.82
CA LEU A 132 -6.03 -21.74 -16.69
C LEU A 132 -4.94 -22.76 -16.32
N LEU A 133 -5.26 -24.06 -16.36
CA LEU A 133 -4.31 -25.13 -16.05
C LEU A 133 -3.14 -25.27 -17.06
N LYS A 134 -3.23 -24.65 -18.24
CA LYS A 134 -2.13 -24.62 -19.21
C LYS A 134 -1.13 -23.50 -18.92
N GLU A 135 -1.51 -22.53 -18.10
CA GLU A 135 -0.69 -21.38 -17.75
C GLU A 135 0.24 -21.68 -16.58
N THR A 136 1.26 -20.82 -16.41
CA THR A 136 2.22 -20.96 -15.30
C THR A 136 1.55 -20.75 -13.94
N PRO A 137 2.06 -21.34 -12.84
CA PRO A 137 1.52 -21.11 -11.50
C PRO A 137 1.48 -19.62 -11.10
N ALA A 138 2.47 -18.82 -11.54
CA ALA A 138 2.49 -17.38 -11.29
C ALA A 138 1.32 -16.67 -12.01
N TYR A 139 1.10 -17.00 -13.28
CA TYR A 139 -0.06 -16.47 -14.02
C TYR A 139 -1.36 -16.86 -13.33
N GLN A 140 -1.53 -18.13 -12.97
CA GLN A 140 -2.75 -18.61 -12.29
C GLN A 140 -2.99 -17.88 -10.98
N HIS A 141 -1.94 -17.64 -10.19
CA HIS A 141 -2.02 -16.89 -8.93
C HIS A 141 -2.51 -15.46 -9.17
N PHE A 142 -1.86 -14.71 -10.05
CA PHE A 142 -2.24 -13.31 -10.29
C PHE A 142 -3.59 -13.20 -11.00
N PHE A 143 -3.93 -14.13 -11.89
CA PHE A 143 -5.26 -14.17 -12.52
C PHE A 143 -6.40 -14.36 -11.50
N LEU A 144 -6.17 -15.17 -10.45
CA LEU A 144 -7.15 -15.43 -9.40
C LEU A 144 -7.13 -14.40 -8.26
N THR A 145 -6.14 -13.52 -8.22
CA THR A 145 -5.97 -12.52 -7.14
C THR A 145 -6.00 -11.07 -7.65
N ALA A 146 -6.18 -10.87 -8.95
CA ALA A 146 -6.43 -9.59 -9.61
C ALA A 146 -7.81 -9.02 -9.24
#